data_AF-A0A936JBN9-F1
#
_entry.id   AF-A0A936JBN9-F1
#
_cell.length_a   1.000
_cell.length_b   1.000
_cell.length_c   1.000
_cell.angle_alpha   90.00
_cell.angle_beta   90.00
_cell.angle_gamma   90.00
#
_symmetry.space_group_name_H-M   'P 1'
#
loop_
_entity.id
_entity.type
_entity.pdbx_description
1 polymer ?
#
loop_
_entity_poly.entity_id
_entity_poly.type
_entity_poly.pdbx_seq_one_letter_code
_entity_poly.pdbx_strand_id
1 'polypeptide(L)' 'METVLIQINNNKAYRLLEDLEDLHIIKVLKKSIQPQQKLSEKYAGKLPADVAEELQKYVTQSRNEWNNRSI' A
#
# COMPACT_ATOMS: atom_id res chain seq x y z
N MET A 1 1.56 -9.03 -36.17
CA MET A 1 1.01 -8.20 -35.08
C MET A 1 2.12 -7.30 -34.58
N GLU A 2 1.86 -6.02 -34.48
CA GLU A 2 2.84 -5.02 -34.04
C GLU A 2 2.40 -4.48 -32.68
N THR A 3 3.34 -4.38 -31.73
CA THR A 3 3.06 -3.92 -30.37
C THR A 3 3.70 -2.56 -30.16
N VAL A 4 2.88 -1.55 -29.92
CA VAL A 4 3.33 -0.18 -29.66
C VAL A 4 3.26 0.09 -28.16
N LEU A 5 4.31 0.69 -27.61
CA LEU A 5 4.35 1.12 -26.21
C LEU A 5 3.84 2.56 -26.12
N ILE A 6 2.79 2.77 -25.33
CA ILE A 6 2.11 4.07 -25.23
C ILE A 6 2.28 4.59 -23.81
N GLN A 7 2.74 5.83 -23.67
CA GLN A 7 2.82 6.51 -22.38
C GLN A 7 1.57 7.39 -22.17
N ILE A 8 0.89 7.17 -21.05
CA ILE A 8 -0.31 7.93 -20.69
C ILE A 8 0.12 9.16 -19.90
N ASN A 9 -0.05 10.35 -20.49
CA ASN A 9 0.33 11.63 -19.86
C ASN A 9 -0.83 12.33 -19.13
N ASN A 10 -2.07 11.85 -19.29
CA ASN A 10 -3.25 12.46 -18.70
C ASN A 10 -4.24 11.37 -18.24
N ASN A 11 -4.76 11.50 -17.02
CA ASN A 11 -5.73 10.55 -16.47
C ASN A 11 -7.03 10.47 -17.31
N LYS A 12 -7.41 11.53 -18.03
CA LYS A 12 -8.57 11.52 -18.95
C LYS A 12 -8.40 10.54 -20.12
N ALA A 13 -7.16 10.22 -20.49
CA ALA A 13 -6.88 9.30 -21.59
C ALA A 13 -7.23 7.85 -21.25
N TYR A 14 -7.39 7.48 -19.97
CA TYR A 14 -7.83 6.12 -19.60
C TYR A 14 -9.21 5.79 -20.16
N ARG A 15 -10.15 6.74 -20.11
CA ARG A 15 -11.50 6.53 -20.68
C ARG A 15 -11.43 6.29 -22.19
N LEU A 16 -10.62 7.07 -22.90
CA LEU A 16 -10.42 6.87 -24.34
C LEU A 16 -9.77 5.52 -24.67
N LEU A 17 -8.89 5.03 -23.81
CA LEU A 17 -8.29 3.70 -23.98
C LEU A 17 -9.31 2.59 -23.72
N GLU A 18 -10.19 2.74 -22.73
CA GLU A 18 -11.32 1.83 -22.49
C GLU A 18 -12.25 1.81 -23.70
N ASP A 19 -12.65 2.97 -24.22
CA ASP A 19 -13.50 3.09 -25.41
C ASP A 19 -12.85 2.42 -26.65
N LEU A 20 -11.54 2.57 -26.82
CA LEU A 20 -10.80 1.93 -27.92
C LEU A 20 -10.64 0.41 -27.74
N GLU A 21 -10.59 -0.06 -26.50
CA GLU A 21 -10.57 -1.49 -26.17
C GLU A 21 -11.94 -2.12 -26.42
N ASP A 22 -13.04 -1.43 -26.09
CA ASP A 22 -14.42 -1.84 -26.41
C ASP A 22 -14.64 -1.96 -27.92
N LEU A 23 -14.04 -1.06 -28.70
CA LEU A 23 -14.02 -1.12 -30.17
C LEU A 23 -13.04 -2.15 -30.74
N HIS A 24 -12.33 -2.90 -29.90
CA HIS A 24 -11.34 -3.94 -30.27
C HIS A 24 -10.15 -3.42 -31.10
N ILE A 25 -9.86 -2.12 -31.02
CA ILE A 25 -8.77 -1.46 -31.77
C ILE A 25 -7.43 -1.65 -31.04
N ILE A 26 -7.47 -1.58 -29.71
CA ILE A 26 -6.30 -1.78 -28.86
C ILE A 26 -6.58 -2.86 -27.83
N LYS A 27 -5.52 -3.48 -27.31
CA LYS A 27 -5.60 -4.44 -26.22
C LYS A 27 -4.50 -4.16 -25.21
N VAL A 28 -4.85 -4.03 -23.94
CA VAL A 28 -3.85 -3.82 -22.89
C VAL A 28 -3.10 -5.13 -22.63
N LEU A 29 -1.83 -5.20 -23.05
CA LEU A 29 -1.02 -6.44 -22.97
C LEU A 29 -0.41 -6.69 -21.58
N LYS A 30 -0.07 -5.63 -20.84
CA LYS A 30 0.49 -5.73 -19.48
C LYS A 30 0.02 -4.54 -18.66
N LYS A 31 -0.78 -4.80 -17.63
CA LYS A 31 -0.99 -3.83 -16.55
C LYS A 31 0.13 -4.05 -15.54
N SER A 32 1.07 -3.11 -15.41
CA SER A 32 2.05 -3.14 -14.33
C SER A 32 1.34 -2.76 -13.02
N ILE A 33 0.48 -3.63 -12.53
CA ILE A 33 -0.02 -3.53 -11.16
C ILE A 33 1.19 -3.96 -10.33
N GLN A 34 1.95 -2.99 -9.81
CA GLN A 34 2.89 -3.32 -8.75
C GLN A 34 2.08 -4.02 -7.66
N PRO A 35 2.45 -5.25 -7.27
CA PRO A 35 1.74 -5.92 -6.18
C PRO A 35 1.80 -4.98 -4.99
N GLN A 36 0.64 -4.65 -4.41
CA GLN A 36 0.58 -3.86 -3.18
C GLN A 36 1.45 -4.59 -2.16
N GLN A 37 2.59 -3.98 -1.84
CA GLN A 37 3.53 -4.55 -0.88
C GLN A 37 2.78 -4.74 0.44
N LYS A 38 2.84 -5.94 1.02
CA LYS A 38 2.12 -6.20 2.27
C LYS A 38 2.69 -5.27 3.33
N LEU A 39 1.83 -4.58 4.07
CA LEU A 39 2.27 -3.62 5.10
C LEU A 39 3.15 -4.32 6.15
N SER A 40 2.90 -5.61 6.42
CA SER A 40 3.75 -6.44 7.27
C SER A 40 5.21 -6.48 6.77
N GLU A 41 5.43 -6.65 5.47
CA GLU A 41 6.76 -6.69 4.86
C GLU A 41 7.43 -5.31 4.87
N LYS A 42 6.64 -4.24 4.71
CA LYS A 42 7.14 -2.85 4.73
C LYS A 42 7.67 -2.44 6.10
N TYR A 43 7.03 -2.90 7.17
CA TYR A 43 7.32 -2.46 8.54
C TYR A 43 8.05 -3.51 9.40
N ALA A 44 8.19 -4.76 8.92
CA ALA A 44 8.97 -5.79 9.61
C ALA A 44 10.42 -5.33 9.84
N GLY A 45 10.91 -5.47 11.08
CA GLY A 45 12.29 -5.13 11.46
C GLY A 45 12.63 -3.64 11.45
N LYS A 46 11.66 -2.74 11.19
CA LYS A 46 11.87 -1.28 11.26
C LYS A 46 11.95 -0.76 12.68
N LEU A 47 11.38 -1.49 13.64
CA LEU A 47 11.44 -1.17 15.06
C LEU A 47 12.46 -2.08 15.76
N PRO A 48 13.55 -1.52 16.31
CA PRO A 48 14.49 -2.25 17.16
C PRO A 48 13.80 -2.90 18.36
N ALA A 49 14.26 -4.08 18.75
CA ALA A 49 13.62 -4.88 19.80
C ALA A 49 13.70 -4.22 21.19
N ASP A 50 14.81 -3.53 21.47
CA ASP A 50 15.04 -2.73 22.67
C ASP A 50 14.04 -1.57 22.80
N VAL A 51 13.82 -0.82 21.72
CA VAL A 51 12.84 0.28 21.69
C VAL A 51 11.42 -0.26 21.83
N ALA A 52 11.11 -1.40 21.20
CA ALA A 52 9.81 -2.05 21.33
C ALA A 52 9.52 -2.47 22.78
N GLU A 53 10.51 -3.02 23.48
CA GLU A 53 10.39 -3.45 24.86
C GLU A 53 10.19 -2.26 25.82
N GLU A 54 10.94 -1.17 25.63
CA GLU A 54 10.78 0.05 26.43
C GLU A 54 9.38 0.67 26.27
N LEU A 55 8.90 0.78 25.02
CA LEU A 55 7.55 1.27 24.73
C LEU A 55 6.48 0.38 25.36
N GLN A 56 6.64 -0.95 25.25
CA GLN A 56 5.70 -1.89 25.83
C GLN A 56 5.67 -1.79 27.36
N LYS A 57 6.83 -1.62 28.00
CA LYS A 57 6.95 -1.42 29.44
C LYS A 57 6.26 -0.14 29.89
N TYR A 58 6.50 0.98 29.18
CA TYR A 58 5.84 2.26 29.45
C TYR A 58 4.31 2.15 29.35
N VAL A 59 3.80 1.56 28.27
CA VAL A 59 2.35 1.37 28.06
C VAL A 59 1.75 0.50 29.17
N THR A 60 2.45 -0.56 29.58
CA THR A 60 1.99 -1.45 30.64
C THR A 60 1.93 -0.72 31.98
N GLN A 61 2.95 0.07 32.30
CA GLN A 61 2.99 0.89 33.50
C GLN A 61 1.83 1.91 33.51
N SER A 62 1.62 2.66 32.43
CA SER A 62 0.51 3.62 32.35
C SER A 62 -0.87 2.97 32.51
N ARG A 63 -1.06 1.76 31.96
CA ARG A 63 -2.31 1.01 32.13
C ARG A 63 -2.52 0.56 33.58
N ASN A 64 -1.46 0.10 34.23
CA ASN A 64 -1.51 -0.30 35.64
C ASN A 64 -1.81 0.91 36.55
N GLU A 65 -1.18 2.05 36.29
CA GLU A 65 -1.45 3.30 37.00
C GLU A 65 -2.90 3.77 36.81
N TRP A 66 -3.46 3.61 35.60
CA TRP A 66 -4.86 3.92 35.34
C TRP A 66 -5.82 2.98 36.06
N ASN A 67 -5.55 1.67 36.03
CA ASN A 67 -6.40 0.65 36.68
C ASN A 67 -6.34 0.72 38.21
N ASN A 68 -5.22 1.19 38.78
CA ASN A 68 -5.04 1.32 40.22
C ASN A 68 -5.56 2.64 40.79
N ARG A 69 -6.03 3.56 39.93
CA ARG A 69 -6.87 4.68 40.36
C ARG A 69 -8.28 4.14 40.63
N SER A 70 -8.50 3.59 41.82
CA SER A 70 -9.86 3.42 42.34
C SER A 70 -10.44 4.83 42.58
N ILE A 71 -11.45 5.20 41.81
CA ILE A 71 -12.32 6.34 42.07
C ILE A 71 -13.33 5.95 43.14
#